data_AF-A0A7R9V0F6-F1
#
_entry.id   AF-A0A7R9V0F6-F1
#
_cell.length_a   1.000
_cell.length_b   1.000
_cell.length_c   1.000
_cell.angle_alpha   90.00
_cell.angle_beta   90.00
_cell.angle_gamma   90.00
#
_symmetry.space_group_name_H-M   'P 1'
#
loop_
_entity.id
_entity.type
_entity.pdbx_description
1 polymer ?
#
loop_
_entity_poly.entity_id
_entity_poly.type
_entity_poly.pdbx_seq_one_letter_code
_entity_poly.pdbx_strand_id
1 'polypeptide(L)'
;FASPPPLPPLPCLSELTLSDNAMPALPAPARAQAFALPALAPLLSTLDVSGNQLRSLQALRGCECLTALDASRNQLSTLEGLEGCAALVWVDASANEIAVPSLLP
;
A
#
# COMPACT_ATOMS: atom_id res chain seq x y z
N PHE A 1 1.43 -17.67 -13.15
CA PHE A 1 0.22 -16.85 -12.99
C PHE A 1 0.44 -15.55 -13.75
N ALA A 2 -0.44 -15.24 -14.71
CA ALA A 2 -0.35 -14.01 -15.48
C ALA A 2 -0.63 -12.82 -14.54
N SER A 3 0.21 -11.80 -14.59
CA SER A 3 -0.08 -10.51 -13.95
C SER A 3 -1.42 -9.99 -14.45
N PRO A 4 -2.30 -9.46 -13.57
CA PRO A 4 -3.57 -8.90 -13.98
C PRO A 4 -3.35 -7.79 -15.04
N PRO A 5 -4.29 -7.62 -15.98
CA PRO A 5 -4.20 -6.60 -17.01
C PRO A 5 -4.07 -5.21 -16.37
N PRO A 6 -3.36 -4.28 -17.02
CA PRO A 6 -3.17 -2.96 -16.45
C PRO A 6 -4.48 -2.23 -16.25
N LEU A 7 -4.65 -1.63 -15.07
CA LEU A 7 -5.83 -0.80 -14.81
C LEU A 7 -5.71 0.48 -15.66
N PRO A 8 -6.80 0.88 -16.35
CA PRO A 8 -6.81 2.15 -17.08
C PRO A 8 -6.59 3.33 -16.12
N PRO A 9 -6.26 4.53 -16.61
CA PRO A 9 -6.30 5.73 -15.77
C PRO A 9 -7.72 5.90 -15.21
N LEU A 10 -7.84 5.89 -13.88
CA LEU A 10 -9.10 6.01 -13.17
C LEU A 10 -9.14 7.36 -12.44
N PRO A 11 -9.49 8.46 -13.13
CA PRO A 11 -9.38 9.83 -12.61
C PRO A 11 -10.33 10.15 -11.44
N CYS A 12 -11.20 9.23 -11.08
CA CYS A 12 -12.17 9.39 -9.99
C CYS A 12 -12.08 8.27 -8.95
N LEU A 13 -11.01 7.47 -8.98
CA LEU A 13 -10.87 6.36 -8.02
C LEU A 13 -10.39 6.91 -6.67
N SER A 14 -11.31 6.91 -5.70
CA SER A 14 -11.01 7.27 -4.31
C SER A 14 -10.73 6.05 -3.43
N GLU A 15 -11.29 4.89 -3.78
CA GLU A 15 -11.15 3.67 -2.99
C GLU A 15 -10.63 2.54 -3.85
N LEU A 16 -9.68 1.79 -3.30
CA LEU A 16 -9.09 0.62 -3.95
C LEU A 16 -8.97 -0.51 -2.94
N THR A 17 -9.56 -1.65 -3.25
CA THR A 17 -9.40 -2.89 -2.51
C THR A 17 -8.66 -3.92 -3.36
N LEU A 18 -7.61 -4.49 -2.78
CA LEU A 18 -6.76 -5.55 -3.33
C LEU A 18 -6.54 -6.63 -2.28
N SER A 19 -7.47 -6.78 -1.33
CA SER A 19 -7.36 -7.73 -0.23
C SER A 19 -7.39 -9.19 -0.70
N ASP A 20 -6.80 -10.08 0.11
CA ASP A 20 -6.73 -11.53 -0.13
C ASP A 20 -6.16 -11.90 -1.51
N ASN A 21 -5.10 -11.20 -1.90
CA ASN A 21 -4.33 -11.52 -3.10
C ASN A 21 -2.97 -12.13 -2.73
N ALA A 22 -2.26 -12.66 -3.73
CA ALA A 22 -0.93 -13.21 -3.54
C ALA A 22 0.17 -12.20 -3.90
N MET A 23 -0.04 -10.90 -3.64
CA MET A 23 0.90 -9.86 -4.06
C MET A 23 2.12 -9.79 -3.12
N PRO A 24 3.35 -9.97 -3.63
CA PRO A 24 4.56 -9.83 -2.82
C PRO A 24 4.97 -8.36 -2.61
N ALA A 25 4.46 -7.45 -3.44
CA ALA A 25 4.78 -6.03 -3.38
C ALA A 25 3.65 -5.18 -3.97
N LEU A 26 3.52 -3.95 -3.45
CA LEU A 26 2.74 -2.91 -4.10
C LEU A 26 3.51 -2.39 -5.32
N PRO A 27 2.83 -2.17 -6.44
CA PRO A 27 3.54 -1.88 -7.67
C PRO A 27 3.97 -0.41 -7.71
N ALA A 28 5.28 -0.25 -7.88
CA ALA A 28 6.00 1.01 -7.94
C ALA A 28 6.09 1.51 -9.40
N PRO A 29 6.42 2.79 -9.66
CA PRO A 29 6.47 3.35 -11.02
C PRO A 29 7.58 2.78 -11.92
N ALA A 30 8.31 1.75 -11.47
CA ALA A 30 9.42 1.15 -12.19
C ALA A 30 8.92 0.25 -13.34
N ARG A 31 8.60 0.89 -14.48
CA ARG A 31 8.68 0.47 -15.91
C ARG A 31 8.20 -0.93 -16.36
N ALA A 32 7.74 -1.81 -15.49
CA ALA A 32 7.39 -3.19 -15.84
C ALA A 32 6.26 -3.81 -14.99
N GLN A 33 5.50 -3.01 -14.23
CA GLN A 33 4.33 -3.52 -13.50
C GLN A 33 3.07 -2.75 -13.89
N ALA A 34 2.03 -3.52 -14.19
CA ALA A 34 0.78 -3.13 -14.83
C ALA A 34 -0.14 -2.27 -13.94
N PHE A 35 0.29 -1.86 -12.75
CA PHE A 35 -0.52 -1.07 -11.84
C PHE A 35 0.34 0.04 -11.25
N ALA A 36 0.08 1.30 -11.56
CA ALA A 36 0.88 2.42 -11.05
C ALA A 36 0.10 3.13 -9.95
N LEU A 37 0.28 2.70 -8.69
CA LEU A 37 -0.22 3.42 -7.51
C LEU A 37 0.12 4.92 -7.51
N PRO A 38 1.29 5.38 -8.01
CA PRO A 38 1.59 6.81 -8.06
C PRO A 38 0.62 7.63 -8.92
N ALA A 39 -0.02 7.02 -9.92
CA ALA A 39 -1.02 7.70 -10.76
C ALA A 39 -2.35 7.91 -10.02
N LEU A 40 -2.60 7.10 -8.98
CA LEU A 40 -3.80 7.16 -8.14
C LEU A 40 -3.53 7.89 -6.81
N ALA A 41 -2.26 8.06 -6.43
CA ALA A 41 -1.80 8.72 -5.22
C ALA A 41 -2.48 10.07 -4.89
N PRO A 42 -2.73 11.00 -5.84
CA PRO A 42 -3.37 12.28 -5.53
C PRO A 42 -4.89 12.20 -5.32
N LEU A 43 -5.51 11.04 -5.56
CA LEU A 43 -6.98 10.88 -5.54
C LEU A 43 -7.46 9.80 -4.57
N LEU A 44 -6.56 8.86 -4.20
CA LEU A 44 -6.89 7.72 -3.38
C LEU A 44 -7.01 8.11 -1.90
N SER A 45 -8.21 7.95 -1.34
CA SER A 45 -8.51 8.17 0.08
C SER A 45 -8.42 6.88 0.90
N THR A 46 -8.82 5.75 0.31
CA THR A 46 -8.92 4.46 1.02
C THR A 46 -8.19 3.38 0.26
N LEU A 47 -7.31 2.65 0.94
CA LEU A 47 -6.59 1.51 0.40
C LEU A 47 -6.71 0.30 1.32
N ASP A 48 -7.19 -0.81 0.77
CA ASP A 48 -7.18 -2.11 1.43
C ASP A 48 -6.28 -3.08 0.66
N VAL A 49 -5.19 -3.50 1.29
CA VAL A 49 -4.20 -4.45 0.78
C VAL A 49 -4.00 -5.60 1.76
N SER A 50 -5.00 -5.84 2.62
CA SER A 50 -4.96 -6.88 3.64
C SER A 50 -4.83 -8.28 3.04
N GLY A 51 -4.29 -9.24 3.80
CA GLY A 51 -4.23 -10.65 3.37
C GLY A 51 -3.33 -10.90 2.16
N ASN A 52 -2.25 -10.12 2.01
CA ASN A 52 -1.26 -10.26 0.94
C ASN A 52 0.10 -10.75 1.47
N GLN A 53 1.15 -10.67 0.64
CA GLN A 53 2.53 -11.04 1.01
C GLN A 53 3.45 -9.81 0.98
N LEU A 54 2.90 -8.63 1.26
CA LEU A 54 3.63 -7.37 1.18
C LEU A 54 4.72 -7.29 2.25
N ARG A 55 5.91 -6.85 1.83
CA ARG A 55 7.07 -6.62 2.72
C ARG A 55 7.45 -5.15 2.85
N SER A 56 6.83 -4.27 2.06
CA SER A 56 7.15 -2.85 2.01
C SER A 56 5.94 -2.04 1.56
N LEU A 57 5.80 -0.84 2.14
CA LEU A 57 4.80 0.15 1.76
C LEU A 57 5.40 1.33 0.99
N GLN A 58 6.65 1.22 0.50
CA GLN A 58 7.34 2.31 -0.20
C GLN A 58 6.60 2.85 -1.44
N ALA A 59 5.76 2.02 -2.07
CA ALA A 59 4.94 2.46 -3.20
C ALA A 59 3.83 3.47 -2.82
N LEU A 60 3.56 3.64 -1.51
CA LEU A 60 2.60 4.61 -0.97
C LEU A 60 3.23 5.98 -0.67
N ARG A 61 4.55 6.13 -0.91
CA ARG A 61 5.21 7.44 -0.75
C ARG A 61 4.58 8.46 -1.70
N GLY A 62 3.98 9.49 -1.12
CA GLY A 62 3.32 10.56 -1.86
C GLY A 62 1.81 10.36 -2.07
N CYS A 63 1.18 9.37 -1.45
CA CYS A 63 -0.28 9.27 -1.36
C CYS A 63 -0.82 10.28 -0.33
N GLU A 64 -0.69 11.58 -0.62
CA GLU A 64 -1.00 12.68 0.31
C GLU A 64 -2.47 12.71 0.74
N CYS A 65 -3.37 12.20 -0.11
CA CYS A 65 -4.81 12.17 0.13
C CYS A 65 -5.31 10.90 0.86
N LEU A 66 -4.42 9.94 1.13
CA LEU A 66 -4.80 8.68 1.77
C LEU A 66 -5.19 8.94 3.23
N THR A 67 -6.42 8.62 3.60
CA THR A 67 -6.98 8.79 4.95
C THR A 67 -7.09 7.48 5.70
N ALA A 68 -7.27 6.35 4.99
CA ALA A 68 -7.42 5.03 5.58
C ALA A 68 -6.60 3.97 4.83
N LEU A 69 -5.86 3.15 5.57
CA LEU A 69 -5.07 2.03 5.06
C LEU A 69 -5.31 0.76 5.89
N ASP A 70 -5.77 -0.31 5.23
CA ASP A 70 -5.70 -1.66 5.78
C ASP A 70 -4.54 -2.41 5.11
N ALA A 71 -3.49 -2.69 5.88
CA ALA A 71 -2.36 -3.51 5.49
C ALA A 71 -2.20 -4.73 6.40
N SER A 72 -3.28 -5.14 7.06
CA SER A 72 -3.29 -6.29 7.97
C SER A 72 -2.95 -7.60 7.24
N ARG A 73 -2.47 -8.61 7.96
CA ARG A 73 -2.18 -9.95 7.41
C ARG A 73 -1.21 -9.90 6.21
N ASN A 74 -0.09 -9.23 6.41
CA ASN A 74 1.02 -9.14 5.44
C ASN A 74 2.34 -9.57 6.10
N GLN A 75 3.48 -9.34 5.44
CA GLN A 75 4.84 -9.67 5.93
C GLN A 75 5.66 -8.39 6.18
N LEU A 76 4.99 -7.31 6.60
CA LEU A 76 5.65 -6.03 6.86
C LEU A 76 6.48 -6.13 8.14
N SER A 77 7.75 -5.71 8.09
CA SER A 77 8.61 -5.58 9.27
C SER A 77 8.70 -4.15 9.80
N THR A 78 8.32 -3.17 8.97
CA THR A 78 8.26 -1.74 9.30
C THR A 78 7.07 -1.09 8.59
N LEU A 79 6.72 0.14 8.99
CA LEU A 79 5.75 0.99 8.30
C LEU A 79 6.42 2.07 7.44
N GLU A 80 7.68 1.86 7.05
CA GLU A 80 8.37 2.75 6.12
C GLU A 80 7.64 2.82 4.78
N GLY A 81 7.52 4.02 4.21
CA GLY A 81 6.74 4.28 3.01
C GLY A 81 5.46 5.11 3.25
N LEU A 82 5.03 5.26 4.51
CA LEU A 82 3.88 6.09 4.88
C LEU A 82 4.23 7.55 5.16
N GLU A 83 5.50 7.94 5.04
CA GLU A 83 5.98 9.27 5.48
C GLU A 83 5.33 10.43 4.70
N GLY A 84 4.84 10.17 3.48
CA GLY A 84 4.14 11.14 2.64
C GLY A 84 2.61 11.12 2.75
N CYS A 85 2.02 10.22 3.55
CA CYS A 85 0.57 10.12 3.72
C CYS A 85 0.08 11.09 4.82
N ALA A 86 0.16 12.40 4.56
CA ALA A 86 -0.12 13.42 5.58
C ALA A 86 -1.58 13.44 6.07
N ALA A 87 -2.53 12.93 5.27
CA ALA A 87 -3.95 12.88 5.62
C ALA A 87 -4.38 11.59 6.36
N LEU A 88 -3.45 10.68 6.67
CA LEU A 88 -3.76 9.36 7.22
C LEU A 88 -4.33 9.47 8.63
N VAL A 89 -5.56 8.98 8.83
CA VAL A 89 -6.28 9.00 10.11
C VAL A 89 -6.39 7.59 10.71
N TRP A 90 -6.41 6.57 9.85
CA TRP A 90 -6.57 5.18 10.26
C TRP A 90 -5.60 4.25 9.54
N VAL A 91 -4.95 3.38 10.31
CA VAL A 91 -4.05 2.34 9.80
C VAL A 91 -4.30 1.05 10.59
N ASP A 92 -4.59 -0.03 9.86
CA ASP A 92 -4.48 -1.38 10.39
C ASP A 92 -3.24 -2.06 9.81
N ALA A 93 -2.33 -2.45 10.67
CA ALA A 93 -1.15 -3.25 10.31
C ALA A 93 -1.04 -4.52 11.17
N SER A 94 -2.16 -4.98 11.73
CA SER A 94 -2.24 -6.19 12.54
C SER A 94 -1.84 -7.43 11.74
N ALA A 95 -1.41 -8.49 12.44
CA ALA A 95 -0.94 -9.73 11.81
C ALA A 95 0.16 -9.50 10.74
N ASN A 96 1.12 -8.63 11.06
CA ASN A 96 2.38 -8.44 10.35
C ASN A 96 3.56 -8.86 11.24
N GLU A 97 4.77 -8.74 10.71
CA GLU A 97 6.04 -9.00 11.41
C GLU A 97 6.68 -7.70 11.92
N ILE A 98 5.86 -6.69 12.23
CA ILE A 98 6.34 -5.36 12.64
C ILE A 98 7.03 -5.49 13.99
N ALA A 99 8.35 -5.50 13.94
CA ALA A 99 9.17 -5.40 15.12
C ALA A 99 9.26 -3.92 15.52
N VAL A 100 9.03 -3.62 16.79
CA VAL A 100 9.51 -2.36 17.35
C VAL A 100 11.03 -2.33 17.13
N PRO A 101 11.59 -1.28 16.50
CA PRO A 101 13.04 -1.13 16.47
C PRO A 101 13.48 -1.15 17.93
N SER A 102 14.37 -2.07 18.27
CA SER A 102 14.90 -2.22 19.63
C SER A 102 15.67 -0.96 20.00
N LEU A 103 14.93 0.03 20.50
CA LEU A 103 15.38 1.25 21.15
C LEU A 103 14.90 1.17 22.60
N LEU A 104 15.53 0.26 23.36
CA LEU A 104 15.79 0.47 24.78
C LEU A 104 17.32 0.51 24.92
N PRO A 105 17.87 1.48 25.67
CA PRO A 105 19.30 1.78 25.73
C PRO A 105 20.16 0.61 26.23
#